data_AF-A0AAU3ZUV6-F1
#
_entry.id   AF-A0AAU3ZUV6-F1
#
_cell.length_a   1.000
_cell.length_b   1.000
_cell.length_c   1.000
_cell.angle_alpha   90.00
_cell.angle_beta   90.00
_cell.angle_gamma   90.00
#
_symmetry.space_group_name_H-M   'P 1'
#
loop_
_entity.id
_entity.type
_entity.pdbx_description
1 polymer ?
#
loop_
_entity_poly.entity_id
_entity_poly.type
_entity_poly.pdbx_seq_one_letter_code
_entity_poly.pdbx_strand_id
1 'polypeptide(L)'
;MVATAQTDLFALPDLPPTVPAEPPGKRRTVLSYGLGADSTAIILKFLADPAAYGLEPDLSDLVVVHAVTGDEWSDSLSFVDRLVLPLLAARQVRTVQIARGGRRDADGVLVLDDTRAPQRIWEAGPWRLSDELRAAGTVPQMASGRRTCSIRFKGWALDAWAAFEFGTAAFRRVIGYHAGERSRAEKDTAIQEKINADAGRIVCEPYYPLIDADGMDRAAVEAYVHARLGERIRKSYCAQCPFSVSCAAKDRHEERLRDHPETASAVLMLEYTSQALNEKVALYGERSLYQQLAEDMPVNDAVLTRFERDLERAPFALYEVRRLYLPGRTKDCRTWHGKRCSSPRWWCRTKRTAKCRRGHWAGIDLRSGWVDTAPWCEGYDEACRGEQAKGQAWRSVRVAFEGTRLETEMHSCAGAARRKACGCVRGAAPTSSGRTTWTPGTATPRQTRTWWRPPLESSRSNAAGSRKSGPR
;
A
#
# COMPACT_ATOMS: atom_id res chain seq x y z
N MET A 1 -14.76 39.16 -29.93
CA MET A 1 -13.94 38.13 -30.60
C MET A 1 -13.68 37.02 -29.58
N VAL A 2 -14.53 36.00 -29.64
CA VAL A 2 -14.52 34.85 -28.72
C VAL A 2 -13.81 33.73 -29.47
N ALA A 3 -12.64 33.32 -29.00
CA ALA A 3 -11.93 32.16 -29.54
C ALA A 3 -12.40 30.91 -28.79
N THR A 4 -13.24 30.14 -29.45
CA THR A 4 -13.62 28.77 -29.12
C THR A 4 -12.43 27.84 -29.34
N ALA A 5 -11.83 27.33 -28.27
CA ALA A 5 -10.89 26.20 -28.31
C ALA A 5 -10.92 25.48 -26.95
N GLN A 6 -12.01 24.76 -26.69
CA GLN A 6 -12.11 23.91 -25.50
C GLN A 6 -13.02 22.71 -25.81
N THR A 7 -12.57 21.85 -26.72
CA THR A 7 -13.26 20.58 -27.01
C THR A 7 -12.32 19.37 -27.19
N ASP A 8 -11.00 19.55 -27.21
CA ASP A 8 -10.07 18.45 -27.48
C ASP A 8 -9.57 17.69 -26.23
N LEU A 9 -10.11 17.98 -25.05
CA LEU A 9 -9.69 17.34 -23.79
C LEU A 9 -10.39 15.99 -23.48
N PHE A 10 -11.24 15.51 -24.39
CA PHE A 10 -12.02 14.28 -24.23
C PHE A 10 -11.99 13.34 -25.44
N ALA A 11 -11.15 13.59 -26.44
CA ALA A 11 -10.85 12.55 -27.42
C ALA A 11 -9.93 11.53 -26.76
N LEU A 12 -10.43 10.31 -26.52
CA LEU A 12 -9.55 9.15 -26.46
C LEU A 12 -8.67 9.22 -27.72
N PRO A 13 -7.34 9.04 -27.63
CA PRO A 13 -6.52 8.96 -28.84
C PRO A 13 -7.17 7.94 -29.77
N ASP A 14 -7.28 8.28 -31.06
CA ASP A 14 -7.71 7.32 -32.07
C ASP A 14 -6.97 6.02 -31.81
N LEU A 15 -7.73 4.92 -31.73
CA LEU A 15 -7.16 3.59 -31.61
C LEU A 15 -6.02 3.51 -32.63
N PRO A 16 -4.78 3.19 -32.22
CA PRO A 16 -3.73 2.99 -33.19
C PRO A 16 -4.26 2.00 -34.24
N PRO A 17 -3.88 2.15 -35.52
CA PRO A 17 -4.36 1.27 -36.57
C PRO A 17 -4.24 -0.16 -36.06
N THR A 18 -5.38 -0.85 -36.00
CA THR A 18 -5.47 -2.24 -35.56
C THR A 18 -4.32 -2.98 -36.20
N VAL A 19 -3.36 -3.41 -35.37
CA VAL A 19 -2.32 -4.35 -35.79
C VAL A 19 -3.09 -5.47 -36.49
N PRO A 20 -2.73 -5.85 -37.72
CA PRO A 20 -3.48 -6.86 -38.47
C PRO A 20 -3.73 -8.04 -37.55
N ALA A 21 -4.99 -8.44 -37.39
CA ALA A 21 -5.35 -9.58 -36.58
C ALA A 21 -4.48 -10.75 -37.04
N GLU A 22 -3.59 -11.21 -36.16
CA GLU A 22 -2.77 -12.37 -36.48
C GLU A 22 -3.70 -13.52 -36.87
N PRO A 23 -3.35 -14.30 -37.92
CA PRO A 23 -4.09 -15.51 -38.26
C PRO A 23 -4.21 -16.36 -36.99
N PRO A 24 -5.25 -17.22 -36.85
CA PRO A 24 -5.56 -17.92 -35.59
C PRO A 24 -4.33 -18.72 -35.13
N GLY A 25 -3.53 -18.04 -34.33
CA GLY A 25 -2.15 -18.37 -34.05
C GLY A 25 -2.05 -18.87 -32.63
N LYS A 26 -0.91 -19.47 -32.33
CA LYS A 26 -0.58 -19.87 -30.97
C LYS A 26 -0.75 -18.67 -30.03
N ARG A 27 -1.44 -18.91 -28.91
CA ARG A 27 -1.76 -17.86 -27.93
C ARG A 27 -0.48 -17.21 -27.43
N ARG A 28 -0.48 -15.88 -27.33
CA ARG A 28 0.64 -15.14 -26.73
C ARG A 28 0.85 -15.58 -25.28
N THR A 29 2.11 -15.68 -24.89
CA THR A 29 2.54 -15.93 -23.53
C THR A 29 3.10 -14.64 -22.95
N VAL A 30 2.53 -14.19 -21.83
CA VAL A 30 2.86 -12.93 -21.18
C VAL A 30 3.47 -13.21 -19.82
N LEU A 31 4.78 -12.97 -19.68
CA LEU A 31 5.47 -13.05 -18.40
C LEU A 31 5.41 -11.71 -17.68
N SER A 32 4.78 -11.70 -16.51
CA SER A 32 4.84 -10.56 -15.59
C SER A 32 6.21 -10.54 -14.89
N TYR A 33 7.09 -9.63 -15.31
CA TYR A 33 8.45 -9.54 -14.83
C TYR A 33 8.55 -8.68 -13.56
N GLY A 34 8.85 -9.34 -12.42
CA GLY A 34 8.92 -8.71 -11.10
C GLY A 34 10.33 -8.27 -10.70
N LEU A 35 11.30 -8.32 -11.63
CA LEU A 35 12.73 -8.02 -11.43
C LEU A 35 13.42 -8.90 -10.36
N GLY A 36 12.80 -10.02 -9.98
CA GLY A 36 13.28 -10.91 -8.93
C GLY A 36 13.81 -12.24 -9.47
N ALA A 37 14.41 -13.03 -8.60
CA ALA A 37 15.01 -14.33 -8.94
C ALA A 37 14.03 -15.26 -9.67
N ASP A 38 12.78 -15.33 -9.23
CA ASP A 38 11.79 -16.26 -9.80
C ASP A 38 11.49 -15.92 -11.25
N SER A 39 11.11 -14.67 -11.53
CA SER A 39 10.79 -14.24 -12.89
C SER A 39 12.03 -14.20 -13.79
N THR A 40 13.22 -13.92 -13.24
CA THR A 40 14.49 -14.02 -13.99
C THR A 40 14.82 -15.47 -14.34
N ALA A 41 14.64 -16.43 -13.43
CA ALA A 41 14.84 -17.85 -13.71
C ALA A 41 13.95 -18.34 -14.85
N ILE A 42 12.68 -17.92 -14.87
CA ILE A 42 11.74 -18.22 -15.96
C ILE A 42 12.25 -17.67 -17.29
N ILE A 43 12.69 -16.41 -17.33
CA ILE A 43 13.29 -15.81 -18.55
C ILE A 43 14.44 -16.67 -19.04
N LEU A 44 15.40 -16.99 -18.17
CA LEU A 44 16.59 -17.77 -18.54
C LEU A 44 16.22 -19.18 -19.06
N LYS A 45 15.20 -19.80 -18.48
CA LYS A 45 14.68 -21.10 -18.93
C LYS A 45 13.99 -21.00 -20.29
N PHE A 46 13.14 -20.01 -20.49
CA PHE A 46 12.47 -19.77 -21.77
C PHE A 46 13.47 -19.45 -22.89
N LEU A 47 14.52 -18.68 -22.59
CA LEU A 47 15.57 -18.37 -23.57
C LEU A 47 16.41 -19.60 -23.93
N ALA A 48 16.65 -20.50 -22.96
CA ALA A 48 17.48 -21.69 -23.14
C ALA A 48 16.76 -22.81 -23.90
N ASP A 49 15.49 -23.05 -23.61
CA ASP A 49 14.68 -24.08 -24.25
C ASP A 49 13.21 -23.65 -24.35
N PRO A 50 12.86 -22.80 -25.33
CA PRO A 50 11.49 -22.30 -25.47
C PRO A 50 10.46 -23.40 -25.71
N ALA A 51 10.84 -24.43 -26.47
CA ALA A 51 9.94 -25.52 -26.86
C ALA A 51 9.49 -26.34 -25.64
N ALA A 52 10.37 -26.57 -24.66
CA ALA A 52 10.02 -27.25 -23.41
C ALA A 52 8.90 -26.55 -22.60
N TYR A 53 8.70 -25.25 -22.80
CA TYR A 53 7.64 -24.47 -22.15
C TYR A 53 6.49 -24.13 -23.11
N GLY A 54 6.46 -24.77 -24.28
CA GLY A 54 5.44 -24.57 -25.30
C GLY A 54 5.46 -23.17 -25.90
N LEU A 55 6.63 -22.54 -26.02
CA LEU A 55 6.84 -21.28 -26.76
C LEU A 55 7.31 -21.58 -28.19
N GLU A 56 7.29 -20.57 -29.07
CA GLU A 56 7.94 -20.68 -30.37
C GLU A 56 9.47 -20.66 -30.23
N PRO A 57 10.23 -21.38 -31.10
CA PRO A 57 11.70 -21.39 -31.05
C PRO A 57 12.36 -20.00 -31.17
N ASP A 58 11.68 -19.07 -31.85
CA ASP A 58 12.09 -17.68 -32.03
C ASP A 58 11.55 -16.74 -30.94
N LEU A 59 10.77 -17.24 -29.98
CA LEU A 59 10.13 -16.49 -28.91
C LEU A 59 9.21 -15.37 -29.41
N SER A 60 8.73 -15.46 -30.65
CA SER A 60 7.81 -14.48 -31.22
C SER A 60 6.52 -14.35 -30.41
N ASP A 61 6.06 -15.46 -29.81
CA ASP A 61 4.88 -15.57 -28.95
C ASP A 61 5.10 -15.18 -27.48
N LEU A 62 6.33 -14.80 -27.08
CA LEU A 62 6.63 -14.33 -25.73
C LEU A 62 6.63 -12.79 -25.64
N VAL A 63 5.89 -12.27 -24.66
CA VAL A 63 5.97 -10.89 -24.20
C VAL A 63 6.41 -10.86 -22.74
N VAL A 64 7.45 -10.08 -22.44
CA VAL A 64 7.89 -9.82 -21.07
C VAL A 64 7.39 -8.43 -20.68
N VAL A 65 6.49 -8.35 -19.70
CA VAL A 65 5.91 -7.08 -19.26
C VAL A 65 6.31 -6.75 -17.83
N HIS A 66 6.80 -5.53 -17.61
CA HIS A 66 7.15 -5.02 -16.29
C HIS A 66 6.26 -3.82 -15.92
N ALA A 67 5.61 -3.89 -14.76
CA ALA A 67 4.86 -2.78 -14.18
C ALA A 67 5.78 -1.97 -13.25
N VAL A 68 6.23 -0.81 -13.73
CA VAL A 68 7.11 0.14 -13.05
C VAL A 68 6.33 0.84 -11.95
N THR A 69 6.73 0.63 -10.69
CA THR A 69 6.09 1.29 -9.54
C THR A 69 6.73 2.63 -9.19
N GLY A 70 7.98 2.86 -9.61
CA GLY A 70 8.71 4.09 -9.34
C GLY A 70 9.54 4.08 -8.06
N ASP A 71 9.55 2.96 -7.35
CA ASP A 71 10.18 2.80 -6.04
C ASP A 71 10.91 1.46 -5.89
N GLU A 72 11.24 0.82 -7.02
CA GLU A 72 12.17 -0.28 -7.10
C GLU A 72 13.57 0.15 -6.62
N TRP A 73 14.36 -0.79 -6.11
CA TRP A 73 15.74 -0.51 -5.72
C TRP A 73 16.64 -0.32 -6.93
N SER A 74 17.49 0.70 -6.90
CA SER A 74 18.45 1.02 -7.98
C SER A 74 19.39 -0.14 -8.31
N ASP A 75 19.84 -0.91 -7.31
CA ASP A 75 20.68 -2.10 -7.52
C ASP A 75 19.89 -3.26 -8.19
N SER A 76 18.58 -3.38 -7.95
CA SER A 76 17.72 -4.31 -8.70
C SER A 76 17.58 -3.88 -10.16
N LEU A 77 17.42 -2.57 -10.42
CA LEU A 77 17.34 -2.05 -11.79
C LEU A 77 18.66 -2.28 -12.54
N SER A 78 19.79 -1.90 -11.92
CA SER A 78 21.13 -2.11 -12.47
C SER A 78 21.45 -3.59 -12.77
N PHE A 79 21.06 -4.51 -11.88
CA PHE A 79 21.21 -5.95 -12.13
C PHE A 79 20.52 -6.38 -13.42
N VAL A 80 19.28 -5.94 -13.63
CA VAL A 80 18.47 -6.30 -14.78
C VAL A 80 19.01 -5.68 -16.07
N ASP A 81 19.38 -4.40 -16.03
CA ASP A 81 19.96 -3.67 -17.16
C ASP A 81 21.24 -4.34 -17.66
N ARG A 82 22.12 -4.76 -16.74
CA ARG A 82 23.40 -5.37 -17.10
C ARG A 82 23.28 -6.83 -17.54
N LEU A 83 22.41 -7.61 -16.90
CA LEU A 83 22.49 -9.08 -16.99
C LEU A 83 21.29 -9.74 -17.67
N VAL A 84 20.13 -9.08 -17.70
CA VAL A 84 18.89 -9.70 -18.21
C VAL A 84 18.44 -9.06 -19.51
N LEU A 85 18.36 -7.73 -19.60
CA LEU A 85 17.92 -7.04 -20.81
C LEU A 85 18.78 -7.36 -22.05
N PRO A 86 20.12 -7.46 -21.96
CA PRO A 86 20.94 -7.84 -23.12
C PRO A 86 20.58 -9.22 -23.67
N LEU A 87 20.18 -10.16 -22.80
CA LEU A 87 19.75 -11.51 -23.22
C LEU A 87 18.40 -11.48 -23.94
N LEU A 88 17.45 -10.68 -23.44
CA LEU A 88 16.16 -10.47 -24.09
C LEU A 88 16.33 -9.78 -25.46
N ALA A 89 17.18 -8.76 -25.54
CA ALA A 89 17.49 -8.05 -26.77
C ALA A 89 18.17 -8.96 -27.81
N ALA A 90 19.16 -9.77 -27.39
CA ALA A 90 19.85 -10.71 -28.27
C ALA A 90 18.90 -11.77 -28.85
N ARG A 91 17.83 -12.13 -28.14
CA ARG A 91 16.79 -13.06 -28.59
C ARG A 91 15.55 -12.37 -29.14
N GLN A 92 15.58 -11.04 -29.32
CA GLN A 92 14.49 -10.22 -29.87
C GLN A 92 13.14 -10.41 -29.15
N VAL A 93 13.16 -10.68 -27.85
CA VAL A 93 11.95 -10.84 -27.05
C VAL A 93 11.29 -9.48 -26.84
N ARG A 94 9.99 -9.37 -27.17
CA ARG A 94 9.23 -8.13 -26.94
C ARG A 94 9.15 -7.87 -25.43
N THR A 95 9.66 -6.72 -25.03
CA THR A 95 9.71 -6.27 -23.65
C THR A 95 8.92 -4.97 -23.53
N VAL A 96 7.94 -4.97 -22.63
CA VAL A 96 7.03 -3.84 -22.43
C VAL A 96 7.17 -3.34 -21.00
N GLN A 97 7.29 -2.03 -20.83
CA GLN A 97 7.37 -1.38 -19.54
C GLN A 97 6.21 -0.41 -19.40
N ILE A 98 5.39 -0.62 -18.36
CA ILE A 98 4.17 0.16 -18.14
C ILE A 98 4.17 0.81 -16.76
N ALA A 99 3.55 1.97 -16.65
CA ALA A 99 3.36 2.67 -15.39
C ALA A 99 1.96 3.29 -15.29
N ARG A 100 1.56 3.69 -14.09
CA ARG A 100 0.36 4.54 -13.94
C ARG A 100 0.62 5.90 -14.59
N GLY A 101 -0.32 6.36 -15.42
CA GLY A 101 -0.29 7.70 -16.00
C GLY A 101 -0.59 8.81 -14.99
N GLY A 102 -1.29 8.47 -13.88
CA GLY A 102 -1.64 9.42 -12.85
C GLY A 102 -2.31 8.79 -11.61
N ARG A 103 -2.81 9.68 -10.75
CA ARG A 103 -3.45 9.35 -9.46
C ARG A 103 -4.77 8.61 -9.64
N ARG A 104 -5.56 8.97 -10.64
CA ARG A 104 -6.89 8.41 -10.91
C ARG A 104 -6.76 7.29 -11.94
N ASP A 105 -7.68 6.34 -11.91
CA ASP A 105 -7.70 5.28 -12.93
C ASP A 105 -8.02 5.85 -14.32
N ALA A 106 -8.75 6.97 -14.39
CA ALA A 106 -9.00 7.72 -15.62
C ALA A 106 -7.73 8.32 -16.25
N ASP A 107 -6.64 8.44 -15.49
CA ASP A 107 -5.35 8.91 -16.01
C ASP A 107 -4.62 7.79 -16.78
N GLY A 108 -5.18 6.57 -16.80
CA GLY A 108 -4.74 5.47 -17.65
C GLY A 108 -3.42 4.83 -17.25
N VAL A 109 -2.95 3.96 -18.15
CA VAL A 109 -1.64 3.30 -18.11
C VAL A 109 -0.79 3.90 -19.21
N LEU A 110 0.43 4.30 -18.87
CA LEU A 110 1.42 4.78 -19.82
C LEU A 110 2.37 3.64 -20.17
N VAL A 111 2.59 3.41 -21.48
CA VAL A 111 3.67 2.57 -21.97
C VAL A 111 4.93 3.42 -22.04
N LEU A 112 5.92 3.10 -21.20
CA LEU A 112 7.20 3.79 -21.12
C LEU A 112 8.18 3.29 -22.18
N ASP A 113 8.09 2.01 -22.51
CA ASP A 113 8.89 1.36 -23.54
C ASP A 113 8.15 0.11 -24.05
N ASP A 114 8.23 -0.15 -25.35
CA ASP A 114 7.74 -1.37 -26.00
C ASP A 114 8.67 -1.68 -27.17
N THR A 115 9.58 -2.62 -26.95
CA THR A 115 10.69 -2.87 -27.87
C THR A 115 11.14 -4.32 -27.84
N ARG A 116 11.79 -4.76 -28.92
CA ARG A 116 12.53 -6.03 -28.98
C ARG A 116 14.03 -5.87 -28.72
N ALA A 117 14.48 -4.64 -28.51
CA ALA A 117 15.86 -4.31 -28.16
C ALA A 117 15.91 -3.48 -26.85
N PRO A 118 15.42 -4.01 -25.72
CA PRO A 118 15.40 -3.28 -24.45
C PRO A 118 16.82 -2.97 -23.97
N GLN A 119 17.05 -1.74 -23.53
CA GLN A 119 18.38 -1.27 -23.07
C GLN A 119 18.40 -0.91 -21.58
N ARG A 120 17.26 -0.51 -21.01
CA ARG A 120 17.15 -0.10 -19.62
C ARG A 120 15.78 -0.38 -19.05
N ILE A 121 15.70 -0.65 -17.76
CA ILE A 121 14.46 -0.56 -16.99
C ILE A 121 14.22 0.90 -16.62
N TRP A 122 13.00 1.35 -16.82
CA TRP A 122 12.58 2.67 -16.38
C TRP A 122 12.47 2.70 -14.85
N GLU A 123 13.16 3.66 -14.25
CA GLU A 123 13.15 3.82 -12.79
C GLU A 123 11.79 4.29 -12.27
N ALA A 124 11.04 5.05 -13.08
CA ALA A 124 9.74 5.58 -12.72
C ALA A 124 8.92 5.99 -13.95
N GLY A 125 7.60 5.92 -13.80
CA GLY A 125 6.65 6.63 -14.65
C GLY A 125 6.20 7.98 -14.04
N PRO A 126 5.16 8.61 -14.61
CA PRO A 126 4.65 9.92 -14.18
C PRO A 126 4.06 9.94 -12.77
N TRP A 127 3.57 8.80 -12.28
CA TRP A 127 2.98 8.69 -10.94
C TRP A 127 3.52 7.47 -10.22
N ARG A 128 4.34 7.69 -9.19
CA ARG A 128 4.98 6.63 -8.41
C ARG A 128 4.09 6.14 -7.28
N LEU A 129 4.40 4.96 -6.75
CA LEU A 129 3.75 4.46 -5.55
C LEU A 129 4.01 5.42 -4.35
N SER A 130 5.22 5.96 -4.22
CA SER A 130 5.55 6.94 -3.18
C SER A 130 4.78 8.26 -3.33
N ASP A 131 4.47 8.70 -4.55
CA ASP A 131 3.63 9.89 -4.77
C ASP A 131 2.21 9.65 -4.25
N GLU A 132 1.62 8.49 -4.56
CA GLU A 132 0.30 8.10 -4.05
C GLU A 132 0.28 8.04 -2.53
N LEU A 133 1.30 7.43 -1.93
CA LEU A 133 1.42 7.25 -0.49
C LEU A 133 1.63 8.58 0.24
N ARG A 134 2.50 9.45 -0.28
CA ARG A 134 2.70 10.82 0.25
C ARG A 134 1.43 11.65 0.13
N ALA A 135 0.78 11.66 -1.04
CA ALA A 135 -0.45 12.41 -1.26
C ALA A 135 -1.62 11.90 -0.38
N ALA A 136 -1.64 10.60 -0.08
CA ALA A 136 -2.62 10.00 0.83
C ALA A 136 -2.26 10.14 2.32
N GLY A 137 -1.03 10.53 2.64
CA GLY A 137 -0.53 10.60 4.00
C GLY A 137 -0.49 9.25 4.69
N THR A 138 -0.03 8.21 3.97
CA THR A 138 -0.05 6.84 4.45
C THR A 138 1.15 6.04 3.95
N VAL A 139 1.50 4.96 4.65
CA VAL A 139 2.42 3.91 4.17
C VAL A 139 1.61 2.78 3.54
N PRO A 140 2.21 1.80 2.82
CA PRO A 140 1.46 0.69 2.26
C PRO A 140 0.62 -0.02 3.32
N GLN A 141 -0.70 0.00 3.12
CA GLN A 141 -1.65 -0.54 4.07
C GLN A 141 -1.85 -2.03 3.83
N MET A 142 -1.75 -2.80 4.93
CA MET A 142 -2.03 -4.24 4.96
C MET A 142 -3.41 -4.57 5.57
N ALA A 143 -4.28 -3.57 5.69
CA ALA A 143 -5.58 -3.70 6.34
C ALA A 143 -6.40 -4.85 5.73
N SER A 144 -6.90 -5.74 6.59
CA SER A 144 -7.67 -6.93 6.20
C SER A 144 -6.93 -7.86 5.22
N GLY A 145 -5.60 -7.91 5.28
CA GLY A 145 -4.77 -8.79 4.44
C GLY A 145 -4.69 -8.37 2.96
N ARG A 146 -5.26 -7.22 2.58
CA ARG A 146 -5.26 -6.74 1.20
C ARG A 146 -4.01 -5.93 0.91
N ARG A 147 -3.35 -6.24 -0.21
CA ARG A 147 -2.16 -5.53 -0.71
C ARG A 147 -2.57 -4.46 -1.72
N THR A 148 -3.14 -3.37 -1.22
CA THR A 148 -3.74 -2.34 -2.08
C THR A 148 -2.73 -1.68 -3.01
N CYS A 149 -1.49 -1.47 -2.56
CA CYS A 149 -0.40 -0.96 -3.39
C CYS A 149 -0.14 -1.87 -4.59
N SER A 150 0.06 -3.17 -4.36
CA SER A 150 0.30 -4.16 -5.42
C SER A 150 -0.87 -4.27 -6.38
N ILE A 151 -2.11 -4.21 -5.89
CA ILE A 151 -3.29 -4.25 -6.74
C ILE A 151 -3.35 -3.00 -7.64
N ARG A 152 -3.11 -1.81 -7.10
CA ARG A 152 -3.27 -0.56 -7.87
C ARG A 152 -2.11 -0.25 -8.82
N PHE A 153 -0.89 -0.61 -8.45
CA PHE A 153 0.33 -0.26 -9.21
C PHE A 153 0.88 -1.41 -10.05
N LYS A 154 0.46 -2.65 -9.79
CA LYS A 154 0.86 -3.81 -10.60
C LYS A 154 -0.36 -4.45 -11.26
N GLY A 155 -1.28 -4.98 -10.46
CA GLY A 155 -2.45 -5.72 -10.96
C GLY A 155 -3.27 -4.91 -11.95
N TRP A 156 -3.80 -3.76 -11.53
CA TRP A 156 -4.60 -2.87 -12.38
C TRP A 156 -3.86 -2.39 -13.63
N ALA A 157 -2.57 -2.06 -13.51
CA ALA A 157 -1.78 -1.60 -14.65
C ALA A 157 -1.59 -2.72 -15.70
N LEU A 158 -1.22 -3.92 -15.24
CA LEU A 158 -1.08 -5.11 -16.08
C LEU A 158 -2.40 -5.52 -16.72
N ASP A 159 -3.49 -5.53 -15.94
CA ASP A 159 -4.82 -5.90 -16.43
C ASP A 159 -5.34 -4.89 -17.47
N ALA A 160 -5.16 -3.59 -17.22
CA ALA A 160 -5.58 -2.54 -18.16
C ALA A 160 -4.75 -2.56 -19.45
N TRP A 161 -3.43 -2.77 -19.35
CA TRP A 161 -2.59 -2.95 -20.54
C TRP A 161 -2.95 -4.22 -21.30
N ALA A 162 -3.14 -5.36 -20.63
CA ALA A 162 -3.51 -6.61 -21.29
C ALA A 162 -4.89 -6.51 -21.98
N ALA A 163 -5.85 -5.82 -21.37
CA ALA A 163 -7.15 -5.58 -21.98
C ALA A 163 -7.04 -4.72 -23.26
N PHE A 164 -6.15 -3.73 -23.27
CA PHE A 164 -5.85 -2.93 -24.47
C PHE A 164 -5.13 -3.76 -25.54
N GLU A 165 -4.08 -4.48 -25.15
CA GLU A 165 -3.21 -5.23 -26.06
C GLU A 165 -3.92 -6.41 -26.74
N PHE A 166 -4.66 -7.19 -25.96
CA PHE A 166 -5.27 -8.43 -26.47
C PHE A 166 -6.75 -8.28 -26.79
N GLY A 167 -7.42 -7.24 -26.30
CA GLY A 167 -8.87 -7.08 -26.46
C GLY A 167 -9.63 -8.32 -25.99
N THR A 168 -10.22 -9.04 -26.95
CA THR A 168 -10.95 -10.29 -26.69
C THR A 168 -10.11 -11.56 -26.86
N ALA A 169 -8.89 -11.47 -27.38
CA ALA A 169 -8.01 -12.62 -27.55
C ALA A 169 -7.59 -13.19 -26.18
N ALA A 170 -7.54 -14.52 -26.09
CA ALA A 170 -7.04 -15.20 -24.91
C ALA A 170 -5.51 -15.24 -24.93
N PHE A 171 -4.88 -15.08 -23.77
CA PHE A 171 -3.43 -15.20 -23.62
C PHE A 171 -3.07 -16.07 -22.41
N ARG A 172 -1.84 -16.58 -22.39
CA ARG A 172 -1.28 -17.34 -21.26
C ARG A 172 -0.48 -16.39 -20.37
N ARG A 173 -0.83 -16.26 -19.09
CA ARG A 173 -0.12 -15.39 -18.14
C ARG A 173 0.83 -16.19 -17.28
N VAL A 174 2.09 -15.79 -17.28
CA VAL A 174 3.13 -16.41 -16.47
C VAL A 174 3.46 -15.53 -15.27
N ILE A 175 3.39 -16.12 -14.08
CA ILE A 175 3.76 -15.48 -12.81
C ILE A 175 4.85 -16.30 -12.12
N GLY A 176 5.89 -15.62 -11.63
CA GLY A 176 7.03 -16.24 -10.96
C GLY A 176 6.74 -16.68 -9.51
N TYR A 177 5.87 -17.67 -9.33
CA TYR A 177 5.75 -18.40 -8.06
C TYR A 177 6.64 -19.63 -8.10
N HIS A 178 7.44 -19.85 -7.05
CA HIS A 178 8.25 -21.07 -6.90
C HIS A 178 7.46 -22.14 -6.11
N ALA A 179 7.97 -23.38 -6.04
CA ALA A 179 7.26 -24.53 -5.46
C ALA A 179 6.77 -24.30 -4.02
N GLY A 180 7.55 -23.58 -3.21
CA GLY A 180 7.17 -23.17 -1.84
C GLY A 180 6.04 -22.12 -1.75
N GLU A 181 5.62 -21.54 -2.87
CA GLU A 181 4.52 -20.56 -2.96
C GLU A 181 3.24 -21.14 -3.60
N ARG A 182 3.07 -22.47 -3.65
CA ARG A 182 1.90 -23.14 -4.27
C ARG A 182 0.54 -22.56 -3.85
N SER A 183 0.35 -22.25 -2.57
CA SER A 183 -0.90 -21.66 -2.08
C SER A 183 -1.23 -20.28 -2.69
N ARG A 184 -0.25 -19.57 -3.27
CA ARG A 184 -0.48 -18.34 -4.02
C ARG A 184 -0.91 -18.62 -5.45
N ALA A 185 -0.32 -19.63 -6.08
CA ALA A 185 -0.72 -20.09 -7.41
C ALA A 185 -2.18 -20.56 -7.40
N GLU A 186 -2.58 -21.38 -6.43
CA GLU A 186 -3.97 -21.85 -6.30
C GLU A 186 -4.97 -20.70 -6.11
N LYS A 187 -4.60 -19.67 -5.33
CA LYS A 187 -5.45 -18.48 -5.15
C LYS A 187 -5.54 -17.65 -6.43
N ASP A 188 -4.45 -17.49 -7.15
CA ASP A 188 -4.43 -16.77 -8.42
C ASP A 188 -5.27 -17.51 -9.47
N THR A 189 -5.12 -18.83 -9.58
CA THR A 189 -5.96 -19.69 -10.43
C THR A 189 -7.45 -19.53 -10.11
N ALA A 190 -7.83 -19.66 -8.83
CA ALA A 190 -9.24 -19.54 -8.43
C ALA A 190 -9.83 -18.15 -8.75
N ILE A 191 -9.03 -17.09 -8.62
CA ILE A 191 -9.44 -15.73 -9.03
C ILE A 191 -9.62 -15.67 -10.54
N GLN A 192 -8.67 -16.24 -11.31
CA GLN A 192 -8.71 -16.21 -12.77
C GLN A 192 -9.84 -17.06 -13.36
N GLU A 193 -10.14 -18.22 -12.77
CA GLU A 193 -11.28 -19.07 -13.12
C GLU A 193 -12.59 -18.31 -12.96
N LYS A 194 -12.74 -17.58 -11.84
CA LYS A 194 -13.90 -16.72 -11.62
C LYS A 194 -14.00 -15.63 -12.69
N ILE A 195 -12.90 -14.95 -13.01
CA ILE A 195 -12.89 -13.92 -14.06
C ILE A 195 -13.29 -14.51 -15.42
N ASN A 196 -12.77 -15.69 -15.77
CA ASN A 196 -13.12 -16.38 -17.01
C ASN A 196 -14.61 -16.78 -17.03
N ALA A 197 -15.14 -17.29 -15.91
CA ALA A 197 -16.55 -17.64 -15.77
C ALA A 197 -17.45 -16.41 -15.89
N ASP A 198 -17.13 -15.32 -15.19
CA ASP A 198 -17.87 -14.04 -15.26
C ASP A 198 -17.84 -13.45 -16.69
N ALA A 199 -16.77 -13.68 -17.45
CA ALA A 199 -16.65 -13.26 -18.85
C ALA A 199 -17.30 -14.22 -19.86
N GLY A 200 -17.72 -15.43 -19.44
CA GLY A 200 -18.25 -16.47 -20.33
C GLY A 200 -17.23 -17.01 -21.35
N ARG A 201 -15.93 -16.75 -21.15
CA ARG A 201 -14.84 -17.17 -22.05
C ARG A 201 -13.51 -17.25 -21.31
N ILE A 202 -12.53 -17.91 -21.91
CA ILE A 202 -11.15 -17.84 -21.43
C ILE A 202 -10.59 -16.46 -21.78
N VAL A 203 -10.34 -15.63 -20.76
CA VAL A 203 -9.67 -14.33 -20.90
C VAL A 203 -8.17 -14.52 -20.77
N CYS A 204 -7.77 -15.23 -19.72
CA CYS A 204 -6.38 -15.49 -19.39
C CYS A 204 -6.27 -16.89 -18.77
N GLU A 205 -5.20 -17.60 -19.15
CA GLU A 205 -4.85 -18.90 -18.58
C GLU A 205 -3.55 -18.76 -17.78
N PRO A 206 -3.58 -18.97 -16.46
CA PRO A 206 -2.39 -18.84 -15.63
C PRO A 206 -1.42 -20.02 -15.85
N TYR A 207 -0.11 -19.75 -15.77
CA TYR A 207 0.94 -20.75 -15.91
C TYR A 207 2.09 -20.49 -14.91
N TYR A 208 2.52 -21.54 -14.19
CA TYR A 208 3.50 -21.44 -13.10
C TYR A 208 4.66 -22.44 -13.30
N PRO A 209 5.58 -22.20 -14.26
CA PRO A 209 6.59 -23.18 -14.67
C PRO A 209 7.52 -23.64 -13.55
N LEU A 210 7.92 -22.73 -12.65
CA LEU A 210 8.79 -23.07 -11.52
C LEU A 210 8.13 -24.04 -10.52
N ILE A 211 6.81 -24.15 -10.54
CA ILE A 211 6.05 -25.09 -9.74
C ILE A 211 5.82 -26.38 -10.51
N ASP A 212 5.19 -26.26 -11.67
CA ASP A 212 4.57 -27.41 -12.36
C ASP A 212 5.54 -28.15 -13.29
N ALA A 213 6.49 -27.43 -13.90
CA ALA A 213 7.48 -28.02 -14.79
C ALA A 213 8.79 -28.33 -14.04
N ASP A 214 9.25 -27.40 -13.21
CA ASP A 214 10.59 -27.47 -12.63
C ASP A 214 10.64 -27.96 -11.18
N GLY A 215 9.54 -27.81 -10.42
CA GLY A 215 9.52 -28.13 -8.99
C GLY A 215 10.55 -27.38 -8.14
N MET A 216 10.98 -26.18 -8.57
CA MET A 216 12.07 -25.44 -7.94
C MET A 216 11.56 -24.65 -6.74
N ASP A 217 12.21 -24.80 -5.59
CA ASP A 217 12.02 -23.92 -4.45
C ASP A 217 12.86 -22.64 -4.56
N ARG A 218 12.82 -21.80 -3.51
CA ARG A 218 13.54 -20.52 -3.49
C ARG A 218 15.05 -20.70 -3.66
N ALA A 219 15.64 -21.67 -2.96
CA ALA A 219 17.08 -21.87 -2.96
C ALA A 219 17.56 -22.40 -4.31
N ALA A 220 16.80 -23.32 -4.91
CA ALA A 220 17.06 -23.82 -6.26
C ALA A 220 16.98 -22.70 -7.31
N VAL A 221 15.96 -21.84 -7.21
CA VAL A 221 15.81 -20.67 -8.11
C VAL A 221 17.02 -19.74 -8.00
N GLU A 222 17.42 -19.34 -6.78
CA GLU A 222 18.55 -18.43 -6.58
C GLU A 222 19.88 -19.05 -7.04
N ALA A 223 20.10 -20.34 -6.76
CA ALA A 223 21.28 -21.07 -7.21
C ALA A 223 21.33 -21.16 -8.74
N TYR A 224 20.20 -21.41 -9.41
CA TYR A 224 20.12 -21.46 -10.86
C TYR A 224 20.43 -20.09 -11.50
N VAL A 225 19.83 -19.01 -11.00
CA VAL A 225 20.11 -17.65 -11.52
C VAL A 225 21.58 -17.30 -11.33
N HIS A 226 22.14 -17.57 -10.15
CA HIS A 226 23.55 -17.32 -9.87
C HIS A 226 24.48 -18.14 -10.79
N ALA A 227 24.17 -19.42 -11.02
CA ALA A 227 24.96 -20.27 -11.91
C ALA A 227 24.93 -19.79 -13.36
N ARG A 228 23.84 -19.13 -13.79
CA ARG A 228 23.68 -18.64 -15.17
C ARG A 228 24.23 -17.25 -15.40
N LEU A 229 24.15 -16.37 -14.40
CA LEU A 229 24.50 -14.95 -14.53
C LEU A 229 25.79 -14.56 -13.80
N GLY A 230 26.34 -15.44 -12.95
CA GLY A 230 27.56 -15.18 -12.18
C GLY A 230 27.40 -14.19 -11.02
N GLU A 231 26.22 -13.60 -10.85
CA GLU A 231 25.93 -12.60 -9.81
C GLU A 231 24.68 -13.01 -9.02
N ARG A 232 24.73 -12.86 -7.69
CA ARG A 232 23.59 -13.16 -6.82
C ARG A 232 22.56 -12.05 -6.92
N ILE A 233 21.36 -12.38 -7.37
CA ILE A 233 20.24 -11.44 -7.41
C ILE A 233 19.72 -11.15 -5.99
N ARG A 234 19.59 -9.88 -5.64
CA ARG A 234 18.91 -9.46 -4.40
C ARG A 234 17.39 -9.57 -4.56
N LYS A 235 16.67 -9.82 -3.46
CA LYS A 235 15.20 -9.95 -3.49
C LYS A 235 14.56 -8.67 -4.05
N SER A 236 13.64 -8.81 -5.00
CA SER A 236 12.94 -7.68 -5.60
C SER A 236 11.72 -7.26 -4.77
N TYR A 237 11.60 -5.96 -4.48
CA TYR A 237 10.46 -5.30 -3.83
C TYR A 237 10.65 -3.78 -3.88
N CYS A 238 9.59 -3.00 -3.64
CA CYS A 238 9.70 -1.54 -3.50
C CYS A 238 10.36 -1.17 -2.16
N ALA A 239 11.12 -0.09 -2.07
CA ALA A 239 11.86 0.26 -0.85
C ALA A 239 10.99 0.34 0.41
N GLN A 240 9.79 0.92 0.30
CA GLN A 240 8.78 1.02 1.36
C GLN A 240 7.86 -0.22 1.48
N CYS A 241 8.28 -1.40 1.04
CA CYS A 241 7.43 -2.59 1.11
C CYS A 241 7.30 -3.08 2.56
N PRO A 242 6.09 -3.25 3.12
CA PRO A 242 5.90 -3.73 4.49
C PRO A 242 6.31 -5.20 4.66
N PHE A 243 6.55 -5.91 3.56
CA PHE A 243 7.03 -7.29 3.55
C PHE A 243 8.55 -7.40 3.45
N SER A 244 9.29 -6.29 3.39
CA SER A 244 10.75 -6.33 3.27
C SER A 244 11.38 -7.18 4.39
N VAL A 245 10.92 -7.00 5.63
CA VAL A 245 11.39 -7.75 6.81
C VAL A 245 11.07 -9.25 6.72
N SER A 246 9.88 -9.62 6.22
CA SER A 246 9.47 -11.03 6.11
C SER A 246 10.00 -11.73 4.86
N CYS A 247 10.03 -11.04 3.72
CA CYS A 247 10.31 -11.63 2.40
C CYS A 247 11.78 -11.49 1.98
N ALA A 248 12.50 -10.49 2.49
CA ALA A 248 13.93 -10.32 2.24
C ALA A 248 14.81 -10.69 3.45
N ALA A 249 14.18 -11.03 4.59
CA ALA A 249 14.79 -11.08 5.93
C ALA A 249 15.18 -9.68 6.45
N LYS A 250 14.97 -9.45 7.76
CA LYS A 250 15.26 -8.17 8.44
C LYS A 250 16.68 -7.68 8.11
N ASP A 251 17.67 -8.52 8.38
CA ASP A 251 19.08 -8.13 8.34
C ASP A 251 19.54 -7.73 6.93
N ARG A 252 19.11 -8.46 5.90
CA ARG A 252 19.42 -8.15 4.50
C ARG A 252 18.70 -6.90 4.01
N HIS A 253 17.48 -6.65 4.48
CA HIS A 253 16.77 -5.41 4.15
C HIS A 253 17.50 -4.20 4.76
N GLU A 254 17.94 -4.30 6.01
CA GLU A 254 18.68 -3.22 6.66
C GLU A 254 20.08 -3.02 6.08
N GLU A 255 20.77 -4.09 5.70
CA GLU A 255 22.00 -4.02 4.91
C GLU A 255 21.77 -3.22 3.63
N ARG A 256 20.69 -3.52 2.90
CA ARG A 256 20.35 -2.78 1.68
C ARG A 256 19.97 -1.33 1.96
N LEU A 257 19.31 -1.02 3.08
CA LEU A 257 19.05 0.37 3.48
C LEU A 257 20.35 1.14 3.76
N ARG A 258 21.37 0.47 4.34
CA ARG A 258 22.70 1.07 4.55
C ARG A 258 23.45 1.29 3.25
N ASP A 259 23.34 0.38 2.30
CA ASP A 259 23.93 0.54 0.96
C ASP A 259 23.31 1.70 0.17
N HIS A 260 22.06 2.07 0.47
CA HIS A 260 21.26 3.07 -0.26
C HIS A 260 20.62 4.09 0.70
N PRO A 261 21.43 4.92 1.39
CA PRO A 261 20.95 5.78 2.49
C PRO A 261 19.98 6.88 2.02
N GLU A 262 20.07 7.34 0.77
CA GLU A 262 19.10 8.26 0.17
C GLU A 262 17.71 7.62 0.00
N THR A 263 17.67 6.36 -0.42
CA THR A 263 16.43 5.59 -0.54
C THR A 263 15.85 5.31 0.85
N ALA A 264 16.69 4.92 1.80
CA ALA A 264 16.29 4.70 3.19
C ALA A 264 15.69 5.96 3.84
N SER A 265 16.34 7.11 3.66
CA SER A 265 15.83 8.42 4.10
C SER A 265 14.48 8.75 3.47
N ALA A 266 14.30 8.50 2.17
CA ALA A 266 13.02 8.74 1.50
C ALA A 266 11.87 7.89 2.08
N VAL A 267 12.14 6.65 2.49
CA VAL A 267 11.15 5.77 3.16
C VAL A 267 10.85 6.28 4.58
N LEU A 268 11.87 6.69 5.34
CA LEU A 268 11.69 7.29 6.66
C LEU A 268 10.86 8.58 6.59
N MET A 269 11.12 9.45 5.61
CA MET A 269 10.34 10.66 5.37
C MET A 269 8.88 10.36 5.03
N LEU A 270 8.63 9.30 4.24
CA LEU A 270 7.27 8.85 3.93
C LEU A 270 6.53 8.37 5.18
N GLU A 271 7.17 7.55 6.01
CA GLU A 271 6.58 7.05 7.26
C GLU A 271 6.36 8.18 8.26
N TYR A 272 7.33 9.08 8.43
CA TYR A 272 7.22 10.25 9.30
C TYR A 272 6.02 11.13 8.91
N THR A 273 5.87 11.44 7.61
CA THR A 273 4.73 12.21 7.09
C THR A 273 3.40 11.51 7.40
N SER A 274 3.38 10.19 7.25
CA SER A 274 2.19 9.38 7.54
C SER A 274 1.83 9.41 9.04
N GLN A 275 2.83 9.32 9.92
CA GLN A 275 2.67 9.39 11.37
C GLN A 275 2.25 10.77 11.87
N ALA A 276 2.76 11.84 11.25
CA ALA A 276 2.34 13.20 11.56
C ALA A 276 0.84 13.43 11.30
N LEU A 277 0.26 12.73 10.30
CA LEU A 277 -1.16 12.78 9.97
C LEU A 277 -2.00 11.76 10.74
N ASN A 278 -1.43 10.60 11.08
CA ASN A 278 -2.03 9.56 11.89
C ASN A 278 -0.97 8.78 12.67
N GLU A 279 -0.86 9.07 13.96
CA GLU A 279 0.13 8.48 14.88
C GLU A 279 0.12 6.94 14.96
N LYS A 280 -0.96 6.30 14.51
CA LYS A 280 -1.12 4.83 14.51
C LYS A 280 -0.62 4.16 13.23
N VAL A 281 -0.19 4.92 12.24
CA VAL A 281 0.35 4.37 11.00
C VAL A 281 1.83 4.04 11.22
N ALA A 282 2.21 2.81 10.95
CA ALA A 282 3.62 2.42 10.86
C ALA A 282 3.79 1.37 9.76
N LEU A 283 5.00 1.28 9.21
CA LEU A 283 5.33 0.43 8.08
C LEU A 283 5.20 -1.06 8.44
N TYR A 284 5.57 -1.42 9.68
CA TYR A 284 5.56 -2.80 10.18
C TYR A 284 4.50 -2.99 11.27
N GLY A 285 3.29 -2.49 11.03
CA GLY A 285 2.15 -2.63 11.93
C GLY A 285 2.24 -1.70 13.13
N GLU A 286 2.71 -2.20 14.27
CA GLU A 286 2.90 -1.39 15.49
C GLU A 286 4.31 -0.80 15.60
N ARG A 287 5.22 -1.21 14.72
CA ARG A 287 6.62 -0.80 14.73
C ARG A 287 6.96 0.02 13.49
N SER A 288 7.65 1.14 13.71
CA SER A 288 8.16 1.99 12.63
C SER A 288 9.53 1.54 12.14
N LEU A 289 9.87 1.92 10.90
CA LEU A 289 11.23 1.73 10.37
C LEU A 289 12.24 2.53 11.19
N TYR A 290 11.90 3.74 11.64
CA TYR A 290 12.79 4.54 12.49
C TYR A 290 13.14 3.79 13.79
N GLN A 291 12.12 3.32 14.53
CA GLN A 291 12.33 2.53 15.75
C GLN A 291 13.19 1.30 15.47
N GLN A 292 12.94 0.65 14.32
CA GLN A 292 13.71 -0.52 13.95
C GLN A 292 15.19 -0.22 13.73
N LEU A 293 15.52 0.83 12.96
CA LEU A 293 16.90 1.19 12.68
C LEU A 293 17.63 1.75 13.91
N ALA A 294 16.91 2.44 14.80
CA ALA A 294 17.48 3.04 16.01
C ALA A 294 17.89 2.01 17.07
N GLU A 295 17.29 0.82 17.09
CA GLU A 295 17.68 -0.26 18.02
C GLU A 295 19.10 -0.78 17.77
N ASP A 296 19.55 -0.77 16.51
CA ASP A 296 20.84 -1.32 16.09
C ASP A 296 21.91 -0.22 15.93
N MET A 297 21.81 0.88 16.69
CA MET A 297 22.84 1.92 16.72
C MET A 297 24.15 1.41 17.35
N PRO A 298 25.33 1.80 16.84
CA PRO A 298 25.58 2.82 15.80
C PRO A 298 25.58 2.30 14.35
N VAL A 299 25.19 1.04 14.08
CA VAL A 299 25.32 0.41 12.74
C VAL A 299 24.52 1.18 11.67
N ASN A 300 23.39 1.77 12.04
CA ASN A 300 22.51 2.51 11.13
C ASN A 300 22.69 4.04 11.19
N ASP A 301 23.77 4.55 11.79
CA ASP A 301 23.98 5.98 12.03
C ASP A 301 23.96 6.83 10.75
N ALA A 302 24.58 6.34 9.66
CA ALA A 302 24.59 7.05 8.38
C ALA A 302 23.17 7.26 7.80
N VAL A 303 22.29 6.27 7.96
CA VAL A 303 20.89 6.33 7.49
C VAL A 303 20.10 7.33 8.33
N LEU A 304 20.22 7.25 9.66
CA LEU A 304 19.49 8.13 10.57
C LEU A 304 19.98 9.58 10.50
N THR A 305 21.28 9.80 10.39
CA THR A 305 21.88 11.13 10.16
C THR A 305 21.39 11.73 8.85
N ARG A 306 21.33 10.92 7.78
CA ARG A 306 20.77 11.37 6.50
C ARG A 306 19.29 11.76 6.63
N PHE A 307 18.50 10.93 7.31
CA PHE A 307 17.09 11.21 7.56
C PHE A 307 16.89 12.51 8.33
N GLU A 308 17.59 12.73 9.45
CA GLU A 308 17.46 13.97 10.22
C GLU A 308 17.83 15.20 9.40
N ARG A 309 18.91 15.12 8.60
CA ARG A 309 19.30 16.21 7.69
C ARG A 309 18.22 16.50 6.64
N ASP A 310 17.63 15.46 6.06
CA ASP A 310 16.58 15.62 5.04
C ASP A 310 15.28 16.14 5.69
N LEU A 311 14.99 15.75 6.92
CA LEU A 311 13.88 16.22 7.73
C LEU A 311 14.04 17.70 8.12
N GLU A 312 15.22 18.15 8.52
CA GLU A 312 15.51 19.56 8.83
C GLU A 312 15.34 20.48 7.62
N ARG A 313 15.64 19.98 6.42
CA ARG A 313 15.55 20.74 5.17
C ARG A 313 14.15 20.74 4.55
N ALA A 314 13.29 19.81 4.94
CA ALA A 314 11.97 19.69 4.38
C ALA A 314 11.08 20.88 4.81
N PRO A 315 10.21 21.39 3.92
CA PRO A 315 9.18 22.34 4.33
C PRO A 315 8.15 21.64 5.22
N PHE A 316 7.70 22.35 6.26
CA PHE A 316 6.64 21.88 7.14
C PHE A 316 5.37 22.70 6.93
N ALA A 317 4.23 22.05 7.10
CA ALA A 317 2.93 22.67 7.06
C ALA A 317 2.09 22.23 8.26
N LEU A 318 1.41 23.19 8.90
CA LEU A 318 0.40 22.93 9.91
C LEU A 318 -0.97 22.93 9.24
N TYR A 319 -1.70 21.82 9.35
CA TYR A 319 -3.04 21.70 8.79
C TYR A 319 -4.10 21.90 9.85
N GLU A 320 -5.08 22.77 9.58
CA GLU A 320 -6.33 22.78 10.34
C GLU A 320 -7.31 21.81 9.68
N VAL A 321 -7.60 20.72 10.39
CA VAL A 321 -8.57 19.71 9.95
C VAL A 321 -9.87 19.88 10.72
N ARG A 322 -10.94 20.25 10.03
CA ARG A 322 -12.30 20.25 10.59
C ARG A 322 -13.02 18.99 10.16
N ARG A 323 -13.66 18.33 11.11
CA ARG A 323 -14.46 17.12 10.86
C ARG A 323 -15.88 17.35 11.34
N LEU A 324 -16.83 17.26 10.43
CA LEU A 324 -18.26 17.27 10.73
C LEU A 324 -18.75 15.83 10.60
N TYR A 325 -19.14 15.21 11.71
CA TYR A 325 -19.75 13.89 11.70
C TYR A 325 -21.26 14.05 11.57
N LEU A 326 -21.80 13.69 10.42
CA LEU A 326 -23.25 13.63 10.25
C LEU A 326 -23.81 12.44 11.04
N PRO A 327 -25.08 12.48 11.48
CA PRO A 327 -25.73 11.32 12.09
C PRO A 327 -25.74 10.13 11.13
N GLY A 328 -25.21 8.99 11.57
CA GLY A 328 -25.14 7.76 10.81
C GLY A 328 -26.37 6.88 10.99
N ARG A 329 -26.54 5.92 10.08
CA ARG A 329 -27.54 4.85 10.24
C ARG A 329 -26.99 3.77 11.17
N THR A 330 -27.76 3.39 12.18
CA THR A 330 -27.46 2.25 13.06
C THR A 330 -27.56 0.92 12.31
N LYS A 331 -27.04 -0.16 12.91
CA LYS A 331 -27.23 -1.52 12.37
C LYS A 331 -28.72 -1.85 12.27
N ASP A 332 -29.48 -1.57 13.34
CA ASP A 332 -30.94 -1.74 13.37
C ASP A 332 -31.60 -1.00 12.20
N CYS A 333 -31.22 0.25 11.93
CA CYS A 333 -31.72 1.01 10.77
C CYS A 333 -31.52 0.29 9.44
N ARG A 334 -30.36 -0.33 9.23
CA ARG A 334 -30.03 -1.04 7.99
C ARG A 334 -30.75 -2.38 7.89
N THR A 335 -30.88 -3.08 9.00
CA THR A 335 -31.67 -4.32 9.08
C THR A 335 -33.14 -4.04 8.72
N TRP A 336 -33.73 -3.02 9.34
CA TRP A 336 -35.17 -2.79 9.27
C TRP A 336 -35.64 -1.98 8.07
N HIS A 337 -34.84 -1.01 7.61
CA HIS A 337 -35.21 -0.17 6.46
C HIS A 337 -34.40 -0.51 5.20
N GLY A 338 -33.44 -1.43 5.26
CA GLY A 338 -32.64 -1.81 4.09
C GLY A 338 -31.69 -0.70 3.63
N LYS A 339 -31.58 -0.47 2.31
CA LYS A 339 -30.61 0.48 1.72
C LYS A 339 -30.98 1.96 1.95
N ARG A 340 -32.26 2.30 2.14
CA ARG A 340 -32.76 3.67 2.33
C ARG A 340 -33.62 3.76 3.59
N CYS A 341 -33.67 4.93 4.24
CA CYS A 341 -34.49 5.14 5.42
C CYS A 341 -35.53 6.23 5.13
N SER A 342 -36.70 5.85 4.62
CA SER A 342 -37.77 6.79 4.26
C SER A 342 -38.55 7.30 5.48
N SER A 343 -38.69 6.46 6.51
CA SER A 343 -39.43 6.79 7.74
C SER A 343 -38.53 6.62 8.98
N PRO A 344 -37.67 7.60 9.30
CA PRO A 344 -36.70 7.47 10.39
C PRO A 344 -37.39 7.38 11.76
N ARG A 345 -37.01 6.35 12.53
CA ARG A 345 -37.31 6.18 13.96
C ARG A 345 -36.13 6.69 14.80
N TRP A 346 -36.33 6.93 16.10
CA TRP A 346 -35.25 7.43 16.97
C TRP A 346 -34.02 6.50 16.98
N TRP A 347 -34.24 5.18 16.93
CA TRP A 347 -33.17 4.17 16.89
C TRP A 347 -32.48 4.09 15.53
N CYS A 348 -32.95 4.80 14.51
CA CYS A 348 -32.29 4.83 13.20
C CYS A 348 -30.94 5.55 13.25
N ARG A 349 -30.77 6.50 14.18
CA ARG A 349 -29.55 7.31 14.34
C ARG A 349 -28.91 7.14 15.72
N THR A 350 -29.61 6.54 16.67
CA THR A 350 -29.12 6.31 18.03
C THR A 350 -29.14 4.82 18.34
N LYS A 351 -28.01 4.26 18.77
CA LYS A 351 -27.94 2.83 19.09
C LYS A 351 -28.88 2.52 20.25
N ARG A 352 -29.65 1.44 20.15
CA ARG A 352 -30.41 0.91 21.28
C ARG A 352 -29.47 0.34 22.33
N THR A 353 -29.66 0.70 23.60
CA THR A 353 -28.92 0.09 24.72
C THR A 353 -29.26 -1.39 24.88
N ALA A 354 -28.44 -2.12 25.62
CA ALA A 354 -28.74 -3.52 25.96
C ALA A 354 -30.06 -3.64 26.76
N LYS A 355 -30.36 -2.67 27.63
CA LYS A 355 -31.64 -2.57 28.34
C LYS A 355 -32.81 -2.44 27.36
N CYS A 356 -32.70 -1.53 26.39
CA CYS A 356 -33.71 -1.36 25.35
C CYS A 356 -33.94 -2.66 24.56
N ARG A 357 -32.87 -3.37 24.19
CA ARG A 357 -32.96 -4.61 23.43
C ARG A 357 -33.66 -5.73 24.20
N ARG A 358 -33.46 -5.79 25.52
CA ARG A 358 -34.12 -6.77 26.40
C ARG A 358 -35.57 -6.42 26.71
N GLY A 359 -35.87 -5.15 26.99
CA GLY A 359 -37.20 -4.71 27.40
C GLY A 359 -38.18 -4.46 26.25
N HIS A 360 -37.68 -4.24 25.04
CA HIS A 360 -38.49 -3.90 23.87
C HIS A 360 -38.10 -4.79 22.68
N TRP A 361 -38.52 -6.04 22.72
CA TRP A 361 -38.28 -7.01 21.66
C TRP A 361 -38.99 -6.59 20.35
N ALA A 362 -38.44 -7.03 19.22
CA ALA A 362 -39.16 -7.05 17.94
C ALA A 362 -40.22 -8.14 18.07
N GLY A 363 -41.50 -7.80 17.88
CA GLY A 363 -42.60 -8.74 18.08
C GLY A 363 -42.55 -9.90 17.08
N ILE A 364 -42.78 -11.11 17.56
CA ILE A 364 -43.04 -12.30 16.73
C ILE A 364 -44.55 -12.34 16.47
N ASP A 365 -44.98 -12.29 15.21
CA ASP A 365 -46.36 -12.65 14.84
C ASP A 365 -46.53 -14.17 14.88
N LEU A 366 -47.37 -14.65 15.81
CA LEU A 366 -47.64 -16.07 16.03
C LEU A 366 -48.54 -16.70 14.96
N ARG A 367 -49.07 -15.92 13.99
CA ARG A 367 -49.98 -16.45 12.95
C ARG A 367 -49.31 -16.74 11.60
N SER A 368 -48.15 -16.14 11.32
CA SER A 368 -47.53 -16.17 10.00
C SER A 368 -46.11 -16.77 9.98
N GLY A 369 -45.58 -17.19 11.12
CA GLY A 369 -44.38 -18.01 11.20
C GLY A 369 -43.06 -17.30 10.85
N TRP A 370 -42.99 -15.97 10.90
CA TRP A 370 -41.83 -15.08 11.08
C TRP A 370 -42.10 -13.75 10.35
N VAL A 371 -42.59 -12.75 11.08
CA VAL A 371 -42.47 -11.35 10.65
C VAL A 371 -41.58 -10.66 11.66
N ASP A 372 -40.35 -10.38 11.24
CA ASP A 372 -39.47 -9.45 11.92
C ASP A 372 -40.24 -8.11 11.93
N THR A 373 -40.80 -7.69 13.07
CA THR A 373 -41.44 -6.37 13.20
C THR A 373 -40.46 -5.39 13.82
N ALA A 374 -40.39 -4.17 13.28
CA ALA A 374 -39.44 -3.18 13.75
C ALA A 374 -39.58 -2.95 15.28
N PRO A 375 -38.49 -2.64 16.01
CA PRO A 375 -38.51 -2.56 17.47
C PRO A 375 -39.61 -1.63 17.98
N TRP A 376 -40.50 -2.16 18.84
CA TRP A 376 -41.55 -1.40 19.48
C TRP A 376 -40.99 -0.65 20.69
N CYS A 377 -40.22 0.39 20.40
CA CYS A 377 -39.78 1.35 21.40
C CYS A 377 -39.87 2.73 20.75
N GLU A 378 -40.61 3.65 21.35
CA GLU A 378 -40.70 5.05 20.89
C GLU A 378 -39.55 5.92 21.45
N GLY A 379 -38.74 5.34 22.35
CA GLY A 379 -37.49 5.97 22.83
C GLY A 379 -37.73 7.06 23.87
N TYR A 380 -38.85 7.06 24.58
CA TYR A 380 -39.11 8.03 25.64
C TYR A 380 -38.22 7.82 26.88
N ASP A 381 -37.79 6.59 27.16
CA ASP A 381 -36.82 6.29 28.23
C ASP A 381 -35.39 6.63 27.75
N GLU A 382 -34.71 7.56 28.42
CA GLU A 382 -33.31 7.88 28.16
C GLU A 382 -32.40 6.66 28.31
N ALA A 383 -32.73 5.73 29.21
CA ALA A 383 -31.98 4.48 29.37
C ALA A 383 -32.09 3.55 28.16
N CYS A 384 -33.00 3.83 27.21
CA CYS A 384 -33.08 3.14 25.93
C CYS A 384 -32.14 3.72 24.86
N ARG A 385 -31.73 4.98 25.00
CA ARG A 385 -30.92 5.73 24.03
C ARG A 385 -29.44 5.58 24.36
N GLY A 386 -28.73 4.81 23.53
CA GLY A 386 -27.28 4.70 23.59
C GLY A 386 -26.57 5.78 22.79
N GLU A 387 -25.37 5.47 22.32
CA GLU A 387 -24.60 6.41 21.52
C GLU A 387 -25.25 6.72 20.17
N GLN A 388 -25.18 7.99 19.76
CA GLN A 388 -25.50 8.37 18.40
C GLN A 388 -24.53 7.69 17.42
N ALA A 389 -25.07 7.04 16.40
CA ALA A 389 -24.27 6.46 15.34
C ALA A 389 -23.56 7.59 14.58
N LYS A 390 -22.24 7.47 14.43
CA LYS A 390 -21.45 8.37 13.59
C LYS A 390 -21.64 7.97 12.14
N GLY A 391 -22.06 8.92 11.32
CA GLY A 391 -22.25 8.78 9.88
C GLY A 391 -21.01 9.20 9.11
N GLN A 392 -21.22 9.53 7.84
CA GLN A 392 -20.15 10.04 6.99
C GLN A 392 -19.54 11.30 7.62
N ALA A 393 -18.22 11.30 7.71
CA ALA A 393 -17.48 12.47 8.13
C ALA A 393 -17.24 13.36 6.91
N TRP A 394 -17.77 14.58 6.96
CA TRP A 394 -17.30 15.67 6.11
C TRP A 394 -16.01 16.22 6.68
N ARG A 395 -15.05 16.48 5.80
CA ARG A 395 -13.73 16.97 6.18
C ARG A 395 -13.41 18.19 5.34
N SER A 396 -12.96 19.26 6.00
CA SER A 396 -12.24 20.34 5.34
C SER A 396 -10.84 20.36 5.90
N VAL A 397 -9.86 20.48 5.01
CA VAL A 397 -8.45 20.65 5.36
C VAL A 397 -8.03 21.99 4.78
N ARG A 398 -7.41 22.82 5.58
CA ARG A 398 -6.71 24.02 5.09
C ARG A 398 -5.32 24.07 5.70
N VAL A 399 -4.39 24.62 4.95
CA VAL A 399 -3.08 24.99 5.47
C VAL A 399 -3.28 26.20 6.40
N ALA A 400 -2.82 26.06 7.64
CA ALA A 400 -2.86 27.12 8.65
C ALA A 400 -1.53 27.87 8.75
N PHE A 401 -0.42 27.20 8.44
CA PHE A 401 0.93 27.74 8.44
C PHE A 401 1.84 26.88 7.57
N GLU A 402 2.83 27.49 6.93
CA GLU A 402 3.94 26.83 6.23
C GLU A 402 5.24 27.51 6.66
N GLY A 403 6.29 26.72 6.87
CA GLY A 403 7.60 27.25 7.25
C GLY A 403 8.58 26.14 7.56
N THR A 404 9.63 26.49 8.31
CA THR A 404 10.59 25.52 8.83
C THR A 404 9.94 24.61 9.88
N ARG A 405 10.62 23.49 10.20
CA ARG A 405 10.22 22.61 11.29
C ARG A 405 10.05 23.36 12.61
N LEU A 406 11.05 24.16 12.98
CA LEU A 406 11.06 24.90 14.24
C LEU A 406 9.88 25.89 14.32
N GLU A 407 9.65 26.67 13.27
CA GLU A 407 8.53 27.62 13.23
C GLU A 407 7.18 26.90 13.32
N THR A 408 7.03 25.79 12.58
CA THR A 408 5.79 25.00 12.59
C THR A 408 5.51 24.39 13.97
N GLU A 409 6.54 23.85 14.64
CA GLU A 409 6.43 23.33 16.01
C GLU A 409 6.05 24.43 17.01
N MET A 410 6.65 25.62 16.89
CA MET A 410 6.28 26.79 17.71
C MET A 410 4.83 27.23 17.49
N HIS A 411 4.38 27.30 16.23
CA HIS A 411 2.99 27.61 15.89
C HIS A 411 2.00 26.56 16.41
N SER A 412 2.35 25.28 16.33
CA SER A 412 1.55 24.17 16.87
C SER A 412 1.39 24.28 18.39
N CYS A 413 2.49 24.51 19.12
CA CYS A 413 2.49 24.69 20.57
C CYS A 413 1.67 25.91 21.00
N ALA A 414 1.85 27.06 20.34
CA ALA A 414 1.06 28.26 20.61
C ALA A 414 -0.44 28.03 20.36
N GLY A 415 -0.79 27.34 19.27
CA GLY A 415 -2.17 26.97 18.97
C GLY A 415 -2.78 26.00 19.99
N ALA A 416 -2.00 25.06 20.51
CA ALA A 416 -2.44 24.13 21.56
C ALA A 416 -2.67 24.86 22.90
N ALA A 417 -1.77 25.77 23.28
CA ALA A 417 -1.90 26.60 24.47
C ALA A 417 -3.16 27.48 24.41
N ARG A 418 -3.43 28.14 23.26
CA ARG A 418 -4.65 28.93 23.03
C ARG A 418 -5.92 28.09 23.13
N ARG A 419 -5.93 26.88 22.56
CA ARG A 419 -7.09 25.97 22.64
C ARG A 419 -7.37 25.46 24.06
N LYS A 420 -6.32 25.21 24.86
CA LYS A 420 -6.47 24.89 26.29
C LYS A 420 -7.04 26.09 27.06
N ALA A 421 -6.55 27.30 26.79
CA ALA A 421 -7.04 28.53 27.43
C ALA A 421 -8.51 28.85 27.06
N CYS A 422 -8.93 28.61 25.81
CA CYS A 422 -10.32 28.83 25.38
C CYS A 422 -11.29 27.69 25.74
N GLY A 423 -10.83 26.64 26.44
CA GLY A 423 -11.70 25.51 26.84
C GLY A 423 -12.22 24.64 25.67
N CYS A 424 -11.67 24.79 24.46
CA CYS A 424 -12.13 24.10 23.24
C CYS A 424 -11.72 22.61 23.16
N VAL A 425 -11.04 22.07 24.17
CA VAL A 425 -10.79 20.62 24.28
C VAL A 425 -11.91 20.01 25.12
N ARG A 426 -13.08 19.76 24.51
CA ARG A 426 -14.14 18.93 25.09
C ARG A 426 -14.66 17.91 24.09
N GLY A 427 -14.20 16.68 24.29
CA GLY A 427 -14.83 15.45 23.81
C GLY A 427 -15.32 14.63 25.00
N ALA A 428 -16.10 15.23 25.89
CA ALA A 428 -16.86 14.52 26.90
C ALA A 428 -18.20 15.24 27.08
N ALA A 429 -19.29 14.51 26.90
CA ALA A 429 -20.65 14.99 27.11
C ALA A 429 -20.82 15.50 28.56
N PRO A 430 -21.67 16.51 28.81
CA PRO A 430 -21.96 16.94 30.17
C PRO A 430 -22.86 15.89 30.83
N THR A 431 -22.36 15.15 31.82
CA THR A 431 -23.21 14.44 32.77
C THR A 431 -23.56 15.37 33.92
N SER A 432 -24.86 15.49 34.16
CA SER A 432 -25.52 16.25 35.20
C SER A 432 -25.08 15.88 36.62
N SER A 433 -24.99 16.92 37.46
CA SER A 433 -25.27 16.95 38.91
C SER A 433 -24.81 15.78 39.79
N GLY A 434 -23.76 16.01 40.57
CA GLY A 434 -23.42 15.20 41.73
C GLY A 434 -22.43 15.96 42.61
N ARG A 435 -22.94 16.54 43.70
CA ARG A 435 -22.18 17.26 44.72
C ARG A 435 -21.39 16.22 45.52
N THR A 436 -20.06 16.23 45.43
CA THR A 436 -19.20 15.44 46.33
C THR A 436 -17.98 16.24 46.75
N THR A 437 -17.82 16.28 48.07
CA THR A 437 -16.80 16.95 48.88
C THR A 437 -15.38 16.58 48.47
N TRP A 438 -14.51 17.59 48.48
CA TRP A 438 -13.08 17.51 48.18
C TRP A 438 -12.31 17.04 49.41
N THR A 439 -11.55 15.95 49.30
CA THR A 439 -10.43 15.61 50.19
C THR A 439 -9.16 15.45 49.35
N PRO A 440 -8.01 16.03 49.74
CA PRO A 440 -6.81 16.02 48.92
C PRO A 440 -6.00 14.74 49.18
N GLY A 441 -5.82 13.91 48.15
CA GLY A 441 -4.98 12.72 48.19
C GLY A 441 -4.44 12.35 46.82
N THR A 442 -3.17 12.65 46.61
CA THR A 442 -2.21 12.02 45.68
C THR A 442 -2.77 11.34 44.42
N ALA A 443 -2.79 12.07 43.30
CA ALA A 443 -2.88 11.50 41.96
C ALA A 443 -1.66 11.94 41.13
N THR A 444 -0.87 10.97 40.73
CA THR A 444 0.27 11.07 39.82
C THR A 444 -0.13 11.64 38.45
N PRO A 445 0.64 12.55 37.83
CA PRO A 445 0.29 13.08 36.52
C PRO A 445 0.50 12.02 35.44
N ARG A 446 -0.54 11.74 34.66
CA ARG A 446 -0.40 11.11 33.33
C ARG A 446 0.51 11.98 32.48
N GLN A 447 1.66 11.42 32.10
CA GLN A 447 2.58 12.03 31.13
C GLN A 447 1.85 12.38 29.84
N THR A 448 1.69 13.68 29.59
CA THR A 448 1.58 14.20 28.24
C THR A 448 2.90 13.88 27.53
N ARG A 449 2.90 12.94 26.59
CA ARG A 449 4.05 12.68 25.71
C ARG A 449 4.29 13.95 24.89
N THR A 450 5.33 14.67 25.27
CA THR A 450 5.96 15.76 24.52
C THR A 450 6.47 15.22 23.19
N TRP A 451 6.34 16.05 22.16
CA TRP A 451 6.94 15.83 20.84
C TRP A 451 8.43 15.52 20.99
N TRP A 452 8.84 14.45 20.30
CA TRP A 452 10.17 13.85 20.36
C TRP A 452 11.28 14.89 20.12
N ARG A 453 12.19 15.03 21.09
CA ARG A 453 13.54 15.60 20.94
C ARG A 453 14.54 14.49 21.28
N PRO A 454 15.55 14.20 20.44
CA PRO A 454 16.70 13.44 20.90
C PRO A 454 17.53 14.30 21.88
N PRO A 455 18.14 13.70 22.92
CA PRO A 455 19.04 14.44 23.79
C PRO A 455 20.35 14.74 23.04
N LEU A 456 20.67 16.04 22.94
CA LEU A 456 22.03 16.51 22.67
C LEU A 456 22.80 16.42 24.00
N GLU A 457 23.67 15.43 24.15
CA GLU A 457 24.68 15.47 25.20
C GLU A 457 26.08 15.75 24.62
N SER A 458 26.57 16.91 25.03
CA SER A 458 27.90 17.44 24.82
C SER A 458 28.95 16.59 25.54
N SER A 459 30.05 16.35 24.84
CA SER A 459 31.35 15.92 25.35
C SER A 459 31.71 16.45 26.74
N ARG A 460 32.04 15.55 27.67
CA ARG A 460 33.10 15.76 28.66
C ARG A 460 33.96 14.51 28.80
N SER A 461 35.22 14.68 28.46
CA SER A 461 36.36 13.86 28.82
C SER A 461 36.44 13.64 30.33
N ASN A 462 36.74 12.42 30.76
CA ASN A 462 37.78 12.19 31.77
C ASN A 462 38.31 10.75 31.68
N ALA A 463 39.63 10.67 31.57
CA ALA A 463 40.42 9.46 31.64
C ALA A 463 40.61 9.05 33.11
N ALA A 464 40.60 7.73 33.39
CA ALA A 464 41.61 7.01 34.18
C ALA A 464 41.08 5.63 34.64
N GLY A 465 41.87 4.58 34.38
CA GLY A 465 42.26 3.65 35.45
C GLY A 465 41.59 2.27 35.56
N SER A 466 42.31 1.27 35.04
CA SER A 466 42.65 0.00 35.71
C SER A 466 41.79 -1.26 35.49
N ARG A 467 42.45 -2.22 34.80
CA ARG A 467 42.57 -3.68 35.01
C ARG A 467 41.58 -4.37 35.99
N LYS A 468 40.98 -5.49 35.54
CA LYS A 468 41.34 -6.88 35.97
C LYS A 468 40.45 -7.97 35.33
N SER A 469 41.12 -8.92 34.67
CA SER A 469 40.95 -10.39 34.71
C SER A 469 39.57 -11.07 34.79
N GLY A 470 39.27 -11.88 33.77
CA GLY A 470 39.13 -13.34 33.94
C GLY A 470 37.74 -13.93 34.26
N PRO A 471 37.56 -15.25 34.04
CA PRO A 471 36.57 -15.73 33.08
C PRO A 471 35.50 -16.69 33.65
N ARG A 472 34.40 -16.84 32.90
CA ARG A 472 33.79 -18.12 32.51
C ARG A 472 32.83 -17.92 31.35
#